data_AF-A0A951DW73-F1
#
_entry.id   AF-A0A951DW73-F1
#
_cell.length_a   1.000
_cell.length_b   1.000
_cell.length_c   1.000
_cell.angle_alpha   90.00
_cell.angle_beta   90.00
_cell.angle_gamma   90.00
#
_symmetry.space_group_name_H-M   'P 1'
#
loop_
_entity.id
_entity.type
_entity.pdbx_description
1 polymer ?
#
loop_
_entity_poly.entity_id
_entity_poly.type
_entity_poly.pdbx_seq_one_letter_code
_entity_poly.pdbx_strand_id
1 'polypeptide(L)' 'MNPSTSSPSTADWGVLLLRVSLGILFLAHSIVLKLITYGANGTAKFFVGVGLPGWLAYATIVWELVGGILLVLGIQTRL' A
#
# COMPACT_ATOMS: atom_id res chain seq x y z
N MET A 1 24.96 -9.66 30.29
CA MET A 1 24.56 -9.30 28.92
C MET A 1 23.55 -8.17 29.05
N ASN A 2 23.95 -6.93 28.78
CA ASN A 2 23.06 -5.77 28.94
C ASN A 2 22.47 -5.42 27.57
N PRO A 3 21.14 -5.39 27.38
CA PRO A 3 20.55 -5.01 26.11
C PRO A 3 20.80 -3.52 25.89
N SER A 4 21.67 -3.17 24.95
CA SER A 4 21.85 -1.78 24.50
C SER A 4 20.56 -1.32 23.83
N THR A 5 19.71 -0.62 24.58
CA THR A 5 18.56 0.11 24.04
C THR A 5 19.09 1.30 23.23
N SER A 6 19.34 1.10 21.94
CA SER A 6 19.70 2.18 21.02
C SER A 6 18.54 3.18 20.93
N SER A 7 18.77 4.43 21.34
CA SER A 7 17.80 5.51 21.15
C SER A 7 17.50 5.67 19.66
N PRO A 8 16.22 5.80 19.25
CA PRO A 8 15.87 5.96 17.85
C PRO A 8 16.49 7.24 17.30
N SER A 9 17.22 7.09 16.19
CA SER A 9 17.83 8.20 15.46
C SER A 9 16.80 8.92 14.59
N THR A 10 17.16 10.10 14.08
CA THR A 10 16.33 10.83 13.11
C THR A 10 16.03 9.99 11.86
N ALA A 11 16.95 9.09 11.46
CA ALA A 11 16.73 8.18 10.34
C ALA A 11 15.62 7.15 10.64
N ASP A 12 15.53 6.65 11.87
CA ASP A 12 14.50 5.67 12.26
C ASP A 12 13.10 6.28 12.22
N TRP A 13 12.97 7.54 12.64
CA TRP A 13 11.75 8.32 12.49
C TRP A 13 11.39 8.60 11.03
N GLY A 14 12.39 8.90 10.20
CA GLY A 14 12.20 9.09 8.76
C GLY A 14 11.65 7.84 8.08
N VAL A 15 12.19 6.66 8.40
CA VAL A 15 11.71 5.37 7.87
C VAL A 15 10.28 5.08 8.33
N LEU A 16 9.96 5.33 9.60
CA LEU A 16 8.60 5.14 10.12
C LEU A 16 7.59 6.03 9.40
N LEU A 17 7.93 7.31 9.20
CA LEU A 17 7.08 8.26 8.49
C LEU A 17 6.88 7.81 7.04
N LEU A 18 7.96 7.49 6.32
CA LEU A 18 7.86 7.02 4.93
C LEU A 18 6.95 5.80 4.82
N ARG A 19 7.12 4.82 5.73
CA ARG A 19 6.35 3.58 5.73
C ARG A 19 4.85 3.84 5.91
N VAL A 20 4.50 4.65 6.91
CA VAL A 20 3.10 4.98 7.20
C VAL A 20 2.49 5.79 6.06
N SER A 21 3.21 6.79 5.54
CA SER A 21 2.75 7.59 4.39
C SER A 21 2.51 6.72 3.16
N LEU A 22 3.42 5.79 2.85
CA LEU A 22 3.28 4.89 1.70
C LEU A 22 2.12 3.90 1.90
N GLY A 23 1.94 3.38 3.12
CA GLY A 23 0.81 2.52 3.47
C GLY A 23 -0.53 3.23 3.31
N ILE A 24 -0.64 4.46 3.81
CA ILE A 24 -1.85 5.29 3.65
C ILE A 24 -2.10 5.59 2.16
N LEU A 25 -1.05 5.89 1.39
CA LEU A 25 -1.17 6.13 -0.04
C LEU A 25 -1.74 4.91 -0.77
N PHE A 26 -1.23 3.70 -0.50
CA PHE A 26 -1.76 2.47 -1.10
C PHE A 26 -3.21 2.19 -0.69
N LEU A 27 -3.57 2.42 0.58
CA LEU A 27 -4.94 2.27 1.05
C LEU A 27 -5.88 3.29 0.41
N ALA A 28 -5.48 4.56 0.30
CA ALA A 28 -6.25 5.58 -0.38
C ALA A 28 -6.40 5.28 -1.88
N HIS A 29 -5.32 4.85 -2.55
CA HIS A 29 -5.35 4.51 -3.96
C HIS A 29 -6.24 3.29 -4.26
N SER A 30 -6.21 2.28 -3.39
CA SER A 30 -7.02 1.07 -3.58
C SER A 30 -8.48 1.32 -3.15
N ILE A 31 -8.73 1.83 -1.95
CA ILE A 31 -10.08 1.97 -1.39
C ILE A 31 -10.81 3.18 -1.97
N VAL A 32 -10.23 4.37 -1.91
CA VAL A 32 -10.91 5.61 -2.32
C VAL A 32 -11.07 5.66 -3.83
N LEU A 33 -10.01 5.34 -4.57
CA LEU A 33 -10.00 5.42 -6.02
C LEU A 33 -10.75 4.24 -6.67
N LYS A 34 -10.41 3.00 -6.32
CA LYS A 34 -10.95 1.84 -7.04
C LYS A 34 -12.28 1.32 -6.48
N LEU A 35 -12.49 1.36 -5.16
CA LEU A 35 -13.74 0.85 -4.56
C LEU A 35 -14.83 1.92 -4.49
N ILE A 36 -14.49 3.14 -4.08
CA ILE A 36 -15.49 4.19 -3.83
C ILE A 36 -15.76 5.05 -5.09
N THR A 37 -14.73 5.39 -5.87
CA THR A 37 -14.89 6.31 -7.02
C THR A 37 -15.28 5.58 -8.31
N TYR A 38 -14.52 4.57 -8.73
CA TYR A 38 -14.78 3.86 -9.98
C TYR A 38 -15.59 2.57 -9.80
N GLY A 39 -15.53 1.96 -8.61
CA GLY A 39 -15.99 0.59 -8.38
C GLY A 39 -15.16 -0.45 -9.13
N ALA A 40 -15.17 -1.70 -8.66
CA ALA A 40 -14.36 -2.77 -9.24
C ALA A 40 -14.61 -2.98 -10.74
N ASN A 41 -15.86 -2.81 -11.19
CA ASN A 41 -16.23 -2.93 -12.60
C ASN A 41 -15.78 -1.72 -13.44
N GLY A 42 -15.77 -0.50 -12.85
CA GLY A 42 -15.26 0.70 -13.52
C GLY A 42 -13.74 0.68 -13.64
N THR A 43 -13.04 0.16 -12.63
CA THR A 43 -11.59 -0.06 -12.71
C THR A 43 -11.23 -1.11 -13.77
N ALA A 44 -11.98 -2.22 -13.86
CA ALA A 44 -11.76 -3.21 -14.92
C ALA A 44 -11.94 -2.60 -16.32
N LYS A 45 -12.95 -1.74 -16.52
CA LYS A 45 -13.15 -1.01 -17.78
C LYS A 45 -12.03 -0.01 -18.07
N PHE A 46 -11.52 0.68 -17.05
CA PHE A 46 -10.37 1.58 -17.20
C PHE A 46 -9.10 0.84 -17.64
N PHE A 47 -8.83 -0.33 -17.04
CA PHE A 47 -7.70 -1.18 -17.44
C PHE A 47 -7.83 -1.62 -18.90
N VAL A 48 -9.01 -2.06 -19.32
CA VAL A 48 -9.28 -2.39 -20.72
C VAL A 48 -9.08 -1.18 -21.64
N GLY A 49 -9.49 0.02 -21.19
CA GLY A 49 -9.28 1.28 -21.92
C GLY A 49 -7.80 1.67 -22.09
N VAL A 50 -6.94 1.32 -21.13
CA VAL A 50 -5.48 1.49 -21.21
C VAL A 50 -4.80 0.35 -21.99
N GLY A 51 -5.55 -0.68 -22.41
CA GLY A 51 -5.03 -1.83 -23.14
C GLY A 51 -4.55 -2.98 -22.24
N LEU A 52 -4.83 -2.94 -20.94
CA LEU A 52 -4.57 -4.04 -20.02
C LEU A 52 -5.80 -4.95 -19.87
N PRO A 53 -5.58 -6.25 -19.63
CA PRO A 53 -6.66 -7.18 -19.27
C PRO A 53 -7.43 -6.72 -18.03
N GLY A 54 -8.77 -6.69 -18.10
CA GLY A 54 -9.62 -6.26 -16.98
C GLY A 54 -9.47 -7.10 -15.71
N TRP A 55 -9.02 -8.37 -15.81
CA TRP A 55 -8.77 -9.22 -14.64
C TRP A 55 -7.62 -8.69 -13.76
N LEU A 56 -6.65 -7.99 -14.36
CA LEU A 56 -5.54 -7.39 -13.61
C LEU A 56 -6.04 -6.34 -12.63
N ALA A 57 -7.12 -5.61 -12.95
CA ALA A 57 -7.68 -4.61 -12.05
C ALA A 57 -8.02 -5.22 -10.68
N TYR A 58 -8.61 -6.41 -10.64
CA TYR A 58 -8.94 -7.12 -9.41
C TYR A 58 -7.68 -7.57 -8.67
N ALA A 59 -6.71 -8.16 -9.38
CA ALA A 59 -5.43 -8.56 -8.79
C ALA A 59 -4.69 -7.37 -8.16
N THR A 60 -4.66 -6.22 -8.86
CA THR A 60 -4.02 -5.00 -8.36
C THR A 60 -4.74 -4.47 -7.12
N ILE A 61 -6.08 -4.46 -7.09
CA ILE A 61 -6.85 -4.02 -5.90
C ILE A 61 -6.46 -4.86 -4.68
N VAL A 62 -6.43 -6.19 -4.82
CA VAL A 62 -6.08 -7.08 -3.72
C VAL A 62 -4.64 -6.82 -3.26
N TRP A 63 -3.69 -6.72 -4.19
CA TRP A 63 -2.28 -6.50 -3.84
C TRP A 63 -2.02 -5.15 -3.19
N GLU A 64 -2.67 -4.09 -3.66
CA GLU A 64 -2.53 -2.76 -3.06
C GLU A 64 -3.17 -2.69 -1.67
N LEU A 65 -4.30 -3.38 -1.47
CA LEU A 65 -4.94 -3.45 -0.16
C LEU A 65 -4.08 -4.23 0.84
N VAL A 66 -3.63 -5.42 0.45
CA VAL A 66 -2.77 -6.27 1.29
C VAL A 66 -1.43 -5.57 1.57
N GLY A 67 -0.79 -5.01 0.54
CA GLY A 67 0.47 -4.28 0.66
C GLY A 67 0.34 -3.02 1.54
N GLY A 68 -0.73 -2.25 1.37
CA GLY A 68 -1.02 -1.09 2.22
C GLY A 68 -1.20 -1.47 3.69
N ILE A 69 -1.95 -2.55 3.97
CA ILE A 69 -2.13 -3.08 5.33
C ILE A 69 -0.79 -3.55 5.91
N LEU A 70 0.00 -4.32 5.16
CA LEU A 70 1.30 -4.82 5.63
C LEU A 70 2.29 -3.68 5.92
N LEU A 71 2.30 -2.63 5.09
CA LEU A 71 3.11 -1.44 5.32
C LEU A 71 2.71 -0.70 6.60
N VAL A 72 1.41 -0.48 6.81
CA VAL A 72 0.90 0.18 8.03
C VAL A 72 1.24 -0.65 9.28
N LEU A 73 1.05 -1.98 9.20
CA LEU A 73 1.38 -2.90 10.29
C LEU A 73 2.89 -3.10 10.49
N GLY A 74 3.73 -2.68 9.54
CA GLY A 74 5.18 -2.82 9.63
C GLY A 74 5.69 -4.26 9.43
N ILE A 75 4.89 -5.13 8.82
CA ILE A 75 5.25 -6.53 8.56
C ILE A 75 6.04 -6.58 7.24
N GLN A 76 7.23 -7.21 7.26
CA GLN A 76 8.10 -7.38 6.09
C GLN A 76 8.56 -6.08 5.40
N THR A 77 8.57 -4.94 6.10
CA THR A 77 8.94 -3.65 5.49
C THR A 77 10.46 -3.42 5.37
N ARG A 78 11.25 -4.41 5.78
CA ARG A 78 12.71 -4.43 5.68
C ARG A 78 13.14 -5.89 5.52
N LEU A 79 13.54 -6.26 4.31
CA LEU A 79 14.29 -7.48 4.00
C LEU A 79 15.78 -7.12 3.97
#